data_AF-A0AAD9WR95-F1
#
_entry.id   AF-A0AAD9WR95-F1
#
_cell.length_a   1.000
_cell.length_b   1.000
_cell.length_c   1.000
_cell.angle_alpha   90.00
_cell.angle_beta   90.00
_cell.angle_gamma   90.00
#
_symmetry.space_group_name_H-M   'P 1'
#
loop_
_entity.id
_entity.type
_entity.pdbx_description
1 polymer ?
#
loop_
_entity_poly.entity_id
_entity_poly.type
_entity_poly.pdbx_seq_one_letter_code
_entity_poly.pdbx_strand_id
1 'polypeptide(L)'
;MDLRLFGKIKKLPEDIHNVLPNLECLMLKHSNLKHDPMPLLEKLHSLMILNLGTRFYSGKNLFCSAHGFRRLEILKLDDKDELEEWQVEERAMPRLRGLSIPKDSSLRIPERFRSTPPPTECDFEREWFDSL
;
A
#
# COMPACT_ATOMS: atom_id res chain seq x y z
N MET A 1 7.89 13.67 -1.61
CA MET A 1 7.54 13.64 -3.06
C MET A 1 6.37 12.69 -3.27
N ASP A 2 5.50 13.03 -4.21
CA ASP A 2 4.15 12.50 -4.30
C ASP A 2 3.89 11.96 -5.72
N LEU A 3 3.39 10.71 -5.84
CA LEU A 3 3.10 10.09 -7.14
C LEU A 3 1.74 9.38 -7.11
N ARG A 4 0.90 9.69 -8.10
CA ARG A 4 -0.39 9.05 -8.32
C ARG A 4 -0.43 8.41 -9.70
N LEU A 5 -0.61 7.10 -9.76
CA LEU A 5 -0.68 6.35 -11.00
C LEU A 5 -2.08 5.76 -11.18
N PHE A 6 -2.73 6.19 -12.26
CA PHE A 6 -4.06 5.73 -12.65
C PHE A 6 -4.00 4.97 -13.96
N GLY A 7 -4.74 3.87 -14.04
CA GLY A 7 -4.86 3.05 -15.23
C GLY A 7 -3.77 2.00 -15.36
N LYS A 8 -3.90 1.15 -16.38
CA LYS A 8 -3.17 -0.11 -16.51
C LYS A 8 -1.66 0.11 -16.63
N ILE A 9 -0.91 -0.46 -15.69
CA ILE A 9 0.55 -0.44 -15.66
C ILE A 9 1.06 -1.81 -16.10
N LYS A 10 1.94 -1.87 -17.09
CA LYS A 10 2.52 -3.15 -17.56
C LYS A 10 3.40 -3.80 -16.49
N LYS A 11 4.30 -3.02 -15.89
CA LYS A 11 5.17 -3.40 -14.78
C LYS A 11 5.69 -2.16 -14.07
N LEU A 12 5.97 -2.29 -12.76
CA LEU A 12 6.77 -1.31 -12.04
C LEU A 12 8.28 -1.53 -12.36
N PRO A 13 9.13 -0.50 -12.32
CA PRO A 13 10.57 -0.67 -12.43
C PRO A 13 11.11 -1.56 -11.31
N GLU A 14 12.01 -2.49 -11.61
CA GLU A 14 12.62 -3.37 -10.61
C GLU A 14 13.53 -2.59 -9.64
N ASP A 15 14.07 -1.47 -10.12
CA ASP A 15 14.93 -0.52 -9.45
C ASP A 15 14.17 0.76 -9.03
N ILE A 16 12.87 0.64 -8.70
CA ILE A 16 12.00 1.78 -8.36
C ILE A 16 12.59 2.70 -7.28
N HIS A 17 13.41 2.18 -6.37
CA HIS A 17 14.10 2.93 -5.33
C HIS A 17 15.19 3.87 -5.86
N ASN A 18 15.77 3.60 -7.03
CA ASN A 18 16.73 4.48 -7.71
C ASN A 18 16.00 5.53 -8.55
N VAL A 19 14.87 5.16 -9.15
CA VAL A 19 14.04 6.06 -9.97
C VAL A 19 13.29 7.07 -9.10
N LEU A 20 12.83 6.63 -7.93
CA LEU A 20 11.96 7.39 -7.02
C LEU A 20 12.51 7.39 -5.57
N PRO A 21 13.76 7.81 -5.31
CA PRO A 21 14.42 7.64 -4.01
C PRO A 21 13.77 8.44 -2.86
N ASN A 22 13.11 9.55 -3.19
CA ASN A 22 12.50 10.47 -2.23
C ASN A 22 10.97 10.41 -2.25
N LEU A 23 10.39 9.35 -2.84
CA LEU A 23 8.94 9.18 -2.86
C LEU A 23 8.42 8.89 -1.46
N GLU A 24 7.54 9.74 -0.99
CA GLU A 24 6.94 9.70 0.35
C GLU A 24 5.50 9.22 0.28
N CYS A 25 4.80 9.53 -0.82
CA CYS A 25 3.40 9.16 -0.99
C CYS A 25 3.20 8.49 -2.36
N LEU A 26 2.57 7.32 -2.38
CA LEU A 26 2.25 6.58 -3.61
C LEU A 26 0.77 6.19 -3.62
N MET A 27 0.10 6.45 -4.74
CA MET A 27 -1.21 5.89 -5.07
C MET A 27 -1.15 5.05 -6.34
N LEU A 28 -1.71 3.84 -6.27
CA LEU A 28 -1.94 2.97 -7.43
C LEU A 28 -3.43 2.68 -7.54
N LYS A 29 -4.07 3.04 -8.66
CA LYS A 29 -5.49 2.74 -8.90
C LYS A 29 -5.69 2.27 -10.34
N HIS A 30 -6.47 1.21 -10.54
CA HIS A 30 -6.67 0.57 -11.84
C HIS A 30 -5.36 0.15 -12.53
N SER A 31 -4.32 -0.13 -11.74
CA SER A 31 -2.99 -0.50 -12.25
C SER A 31 -2.94 -1.92 -12.82
N ASN A 32 -3.82 -2.82 -12.34
CA ASN A 32 -3.93 -4.21 -12.81
C ASN A 32 -2.58 -4.93 -12.86
N LEU A 33 -1.76 -4.73 -11.83
CA LEU A 33 -0.45 -5.40 -11.71
C LEU A 33 -0.66 -6.91 -11.62
N LYS A 34 0.16 -7.66 -12.36
CA LYS A 34 0.07 -9.13 -12.43
C LYS A 34 0.80 -9.83 -11.28
N HIS A 35 1.75 -9.13 -10.67
CA HIS A 35 2.58 -9.63 -9.58
C HIS A 35 2.37 -8.76 -8.35
N ASP A 36 2.56 -9.35 -7.19
CA ASP A 36 2.48 -8.64 -5.91
C ASP A 36 3.43 -7.44 -5.94
N PRO A 37 2.92 -6.19 -5.77
CA PRO A 37 3.76 -5.01 -5.79
C PRO A 37 4.58 -4.84 -4.50
N MET A 38 4.17 -5.44 -3.37
CA MET A 38 4.75 -5.14 -2.06
C MET A 38 6.27 -5.38 -1.98
N PRO A 39 6.86 -6.46 -2.54
CA PRO A 39 8.31 -6.66 -2.55
C PRO A 39 9.11 -5.59 -3.31
N LEU A 40 8.49 -4.89 -4.26
CA LEU A 40 9.11 -3.75 -4.94
C LEU A 40 8.88 -2.45 -4.17
N LEU A 41 7.66 -2.24 -3.69
CA LEU A 41 7.28 -1.02 -2.97
C LEU A 41 7.98 -0.90 -1.62
N GLU A 42 8.29 -2.00 -0.94
CA GLU A 42 9.01 -1.98 0.34
C GLU A 42 10.45 -1.45 0.23
N LYS A 43 11.02 -1.44 -0.99
CA LYS A 43 12.34 -0.85 -1.29
C LYS A 43 12.31 0.68 -1.33
N LEU A 44 11.13 1.30 -1.36
CA LEU A 44 10.98 2.75 -1.28
C LEU A 44 11.19 3.21 0.17
N HIS A 45 12.46 3.40 0.54
CA HIS A 45 12.85 3.70 1.92
C HIS A 45 12.22 4.97 2.50
N SER A 46 11.83 5.93 1.66
CA SER A 46 11.20 7.19 2.06
C SER A 46 9.67 7.13 2.12
N LEU A 47 9.06 6.02 1.69
CA LEU A 47 7.60 5.89 1.58
C LEU A 47 6.94 5.90 2.97
N MET A 48 6.05 6.87 3.16
CA MET A 48 5.28 7.11 4.38
C MET A 48 3.79 6.80 4.18
N ILE A 49 3.26 7.07 2.99
CA ILE A 49 1.85 6.85 2.66
C ILE A 49 1.74 5.97 1.43
N LEU A 50 0.99 4.88 1.56
CA LEU A 50 0.66 3.99 0.45
C LEU A 50 -0.85 3.84 0.33
N ASN A 51 -1.39 4.23 -0.83
CA ASN A 51 -2.76 3.94 -1.20
C ASN A 51 -2.78 2.94 -2.37
N LEU A 52 -3.41 1.79 -2.12
CA LEU A 52 -3.66 0.74 -3.09
C LEU A 52 -5.16 0.72 -3.37
N GLY A 53 -5.53 1.48 -4.40
CA GLY A 53 -6.90 1.68 -4.83
C GLY A 53 -7.48 0.47 -5.57
N THR A 54 -8.76 0.56 -5.95
CA THR A 54 -9.48 -0.48 -6.71
C THR A 54 -8.68 -1.01 -7.92
N ARG A 55 -8.60 -2.33 -8.07
CA ARG A 55 -7.90 -3.01 -9.18
C ARG A 55 -6.42 -2.62 -9.33
N PHE A 56 -5.71 -2.33 -8.23
CA PHE A 56 -4.26 -2.08 -8.30
C PHE A 56 -3.46 -3.35 -8.66
N TYR A 57 -3.93 -4.51 -8.19
CA TYR A 57 -3.32 -5.83 -8.34
C TYR A 57 -4.42 -6.84 -8.70
N SER A 58 -4.08 -7.84 -9.51
CA SER A 58 -5.03 -8.85 -10.01
C SER A 58 -4.78 -10.25 -9.46
N GLY A 59 -4.00 -10.37 -8.37
CA GLY A 59 -3.85 -11.61 -7.65
C GLY A 59 -4.46 -11.51 -6.25
N LYS A 60 -4.28 -12.59 -5.49
CA LYS A 60 -5.04 -12.83 -4.25
C LYS A 60 -4.25 -12.63 -2.98
N ASN A 61 -2.92 -12.67 -3.07
CA ASN A 61 -2.06 -12.69 -1.90
C ASN A 61 -1.06 -11.54 -1.97
N LEU A 62 -0.86 -10.88 -0.85
CA LEU A 62 0.19 -9.89 -0.65
C LEU A 62 1.21 -10.43 0.35
N PHE A 63 2.47 -10.14 0.11
CA PHE A 63 3.59 -10.52 0.96
C PHE A 63 4.47 -9.32 1.28
N CYS A 64 4.82 -9.14 2.56
CA CYS A 64 5.78 -8.14 2.99
C CYS A 64 6.89 -8.82 3.80
N SER A 65 8.14 -8.54 3.42
CA SER A 65 9.30 -9.12 4.08
C SER A 65 9.57 -8.49 5.44
N ALA A 66 10.31 -9.21 6.29
CA ALA A 66 10.78 -8.70 7.56
C ALA A 66 11.58 -7.43 7.33
N HIS A 67 11.33 -6.40 8.15
CA HIS A 67 11.93 -5.07 8.01
C HIS A 67 11.58 -4.30 6.72
N GLY A 68 10.64 -4.80 5.91
CA GLY A 68 10.03 -4.05 4.81
C GLY A 68 9.28 -2.82 5.32
N PHE A 69 9.18 -1.78 4.46
CA PHE A 69 8.42 -0.56 4.74
C PHE A 69 8.82 0.15 6.05
N ARG A 70 10.10 0.50 6.18
CA ARG A 70 10.67 1.07 7.43
C ARG A 70 10.05 2.40 7.88
N ARG A 71 9.52 3.19 6.94
CA ARG A 71 8.95 4.52 7.18
C ARG A 71 7.44 4.60 6.94
N LEU A 72 6.79 3.49 6.57
CA LEU A 72 5.36 3.52 6.24
C LEU A 72 4.55 3.78 7.51
N GLU A 73 3.80 4.87 7.49
CA GLU A 73 2.95 5.32 8.58
C GLU A 73 1.48 5.01 8.30
N ILE A 74 1.07 5.09 7.02
CA ILE A 74 -0.31 4.97 6.59
C ILE A 74 -0.41 4.02 5.39
N LEU A 75 -1.29 3.04 5.49
CA LEU A 75 -1.67 2.15 4.40
C LEU A 75 -3.18 2.15 4.21
N LYS A 76 -3.63 2.36 2.97
CA LYS A 76 -5.02 2.19 2.56
C LYS A 76 -5.11 1.14 1.47
N LEU A 77 -5.90 0.11 1.72
CA LEU A 77 -6.22 -0.96 0.77
C LEU A 77 -7.70 -0.78 0.41
N ASP A 78 -8.03 -0.28 -0.78
CA ASP A 78 -9.43 -0.15 -1.25
C ASP A 78 -9.85 -1.31 -2.17
N ASP A 79 -9.19 -2.46 -2.05
CA ASP A 79 -9.58 -3.66 -2.77
C ASP A 79 -10.69 -4.40 -2.04
N LYS A 80 -11.79 -4.65 -2.75
CA LYS A 80 -13.00 -5.19 -2.14
C LYS A 80 -13.11 -6.71 -2.24
N ASP A 81 -12.62 -7.32 -3.32
CA ASP A 81 -13.06 -8.67 -3.67
C ASP A 81 -11.97 -9.60 -4.25
N GLU A 82 -10.74 -9.11 -4.50
CA GLU A 82 -9.70 -9.95 -5.13
C GLU A 82 -8.68 -10.48 -4.10
N LEU A 83 -8.37 -9.71 -3.05
CA LEU A 83 -7.41 -10.11 -2.01
C LEU A 83 -8.01 -11.07 -0.96
N GLU A 84 -7.34 -12.20 -0.76
CA GLU A 84 -7.70 -13.23 0.21
C GLU A 84 -6.79 -13.21 1.46
N GLU A 85 -5.47 -13.04 1.28
CA GLU A 85 -4.50 -13.08 2.38
C GLU A 85 -3.41 -12.02 2.23
N TRP A 86 -3.12 -11.33 3.34
CA TRP A 86 -1.98 -10.45 3.46
C TRP A 86 -0.99 -10.99 4.49
N GLN A 87 0.07 -11.60 3.99
CA GLN A 87 1.16 -12.15 4.79
C GLN A 87 2.19 -11.07 5.07
N VAL A 88 2.46 -10.84 6.35
CA VAL A 88 3.39 -9.80 6.77
C VAL A 88 4.29 -10.37 7.84
N GLU A 89 5.56 -10.55 7.48
CA GLU A 89 6.56 -11.06 8.39
C GLU A 89 6.71 -10.16 9.64
N GLU A 90 7.29 -10.75 10.68
CA GLU A 90 7.57 -10.05 11.93
C GLU A 90 8.45 -8.82 11.65
N ARG A 91 8.24 -7.73 12.39
CA ARG A 91 9.01 -6.47 12.30
C ARG A 91 8.85 -5.68 10.99
N ALA A 92 8.05 -6.13 10.04
CA ALA A 92 7.66 -5.31 8.89
C ALA A 92 6.72 -4.17 9.32
N MET A 93 6.82 -3.03 8.64
CA MET A 93 6.02 -1.82 8.89
C MET A 93 6.02 -1.36 10.36
N PRO A 94 7.20 -1.11 10.97
CA PRO A 94 7.30 -0.82 12.41
C PRO A 94 6.67 0.52 12.81
N ARG A 95 6.33 1.39 11.86
CA ARG A 95 5.76 2.73 12.11
C ARG A 95 4.29 2.86 11.67
N LEU A 96 3.66 1.76 11.25
CA LEU A 96 2.28 1.79 10.78
C LEU A 96 1.37 2.23 11.92
N ARG A 97 0.77 3.41 11.78
CA ARG A 97 -0.17 3.99 12.74
C ARG A 97 -1.59 4.11 12.17
N GLY A 98 -1.74 4.03 10.87
CA GLY A 98 -3.03 4.09 10.18
C GLY A 98 -3.18 2.97 9.16
N LEU A 99 -4.26 2.19 9.29
CA LEU A 99 -4.62 1.16 8.33
C LEU A 99 -6.10 1.27 7.99
N SER A 100 -6.42 1.42 6.70
CA SER A 100 -7.79 1.42 6.21
C SER A 100 -8.01 0.24 5.25
N ILE A 101 -9.00 -0.59 5.58
CA ILE A 101 -9.48 -1.72 4.77
C ILE A 101 -11.02 -1.62 4.72
N PRO A 102 -11.68 -1.91 3.58
CA PRO A 102 -13.13 -1.94 3.46
C PRO A 102 -13.76 -2.81 4.54
N LYS A 103 -14.85 -2.33 5.16
CA LYS A 103 -15.58 -3.05 6.22
C LYS A 103 -16.15 -4.39 5.75
N ASP A 104 -16.42 -4.49 4.46
CA ASP A 104 -16.93 -5.66 3.73
C ASP A 104 -15.81 -6.60 3.22
N SER A 105 -14.53 -6.27 3.45
CA SER A 105 -13.41 -7.11 2.99
C SER A 105 -13.32 -8.42 3.78
N SER A 106 -13.07 -9.52 3.07
CA SER A 106 -12.75 -10.83 3.65
C SER A 106 -11.24 -11.07 3.85
N LEU A 107 -10.42 -10.04 3.60
CA LEU A 107 -8.96 -10.11 3.65
C LEU A 107 -8.45 -10.57 5.02
N ARG A 108 -7.69 -11.66 5.03
CA ARG A 108 -6.99 -12.14 6.23
C ARG A 108 -5.73 -11.31 6.45
N ILE A 109 -5.68 -10.59 7.57
CA ILE A 109 -4.53 -9.77 7.97
C ILE A 109 -3.85 -10.30 9.25
N PRO A 110 -2.59 -9.93 9.52
CA PRO A 110 -1.93 -10.26 10.77
C PRO A 110 -2.67 -9.68 11.98
N GLU A 111 -2.75 -10.43 13.09
CA GLU A 111 -3.45 -10.01 14.31
C GLU A 111 -3.02 -8.62 14.81
N ARG A 112 -1.72 -8.30 14.74
CA ARG A 112 -1.18 -7.00 15.17
C ARG A 112 -1.77 -5.79 14.44
N PHE A 113 -2.33 -5.99 13.25
CA PHE A 113 -2.92 -4.93 12.44
C PHE A 113 -4.43 -4.77 12.67
N ARG A 114 -5.10 -5.71 13.34
CA ARG A 114 -6.53 -5.59 13.67
C ARG A 114 -6.84 -4.45 14.64
N SER A 115 -5.85 -4.05 15.45
CA SER A 115 -5.97 -2.95 16.41
C SER A 115 -5.49 -1.61 15.85
N THR A 116 -4.98 -1.57 14.61
CA THR A 116 -4.53 -0.33 13.99
C THR A 116 -5.76 0.52 13.63
N PRO A 117 -5.85 1.79 14.06
CA PRO A 117 -6.99 2.62 13.74
C PRO A 117 -7.01 2.99 12.25
N PRO A 118 -8.18 3.36 11.70
CA PRO A 118 -8.21 4.04 10.41
C PRO A 118 -7.40 5.34 10.49
N PRO A 119 -6.68 5.73 9.43
CA PRO A 119 -5.91 6.96 9.47
C PRO A 119 -6.85 8.17 9.56
N THR A 120 -6.40 9.23 10.24
CA THR A 120 -7.23 10.41 10.49
C THR A 120 -7.41 11.25 9.23
N GLU A 121 -8.47 12.06 9.13
CA GLU A 121 -8.69 12.95 7.97
C GLU A 121 -7.47 13.86 7.73
N CYS A 122 -6.83 14.39 8.78
CA CYS A 122 -5.59 15.18 8.67
C CYS A 122 -4.37 14.40 8.16
N ASP A 123 -4.33 13.07 8.31
CA ASP A 123 -3.30 12.21 7.71
C ASP A 123 -3.49 12.07 6.19
N PHE A 124 -4.70 12.35 5.68
CA PHE A 124 -5.11 12.26 4.29
C PHE A 124 -5.31 13.63 3.59
N GLU A 125 -5.53 14.71 4.34
CA GLU A 125 -5.78 16.07 3.85
C GLU A 125 -4.50 16.85 3.51
N ARG A 126 -3.67 16.26 2.65
CA ARG A 126 -2.92 17.05 1.69
C ARG A 126 -3.60 16.89 0.33
N GLU A 127 -4.85 17.35 0.13
CA GLU A 127 -5.52 17.39 -1.19
C GLU A 127 -5.44 16.11 -2.08
N TRP A 128 -5.61 14.91 -1.50
CA TRP A 128 -5.35 13.65 -2.22
C TRP A 128 -6.58 12.83 -2.65
N PHE A 129 -7.76 13.00 -2.04
CA PHE A 129 -8.91 12.12 -2.30
C PHE A 129 -10.23 12.79 -2.72
N ASP A 130 -10.36 14.12 -2.67
CA ASP A 130 -11.55 14.82 -3.15
C ASP A 130 -11.40 15.25 -4.61
N SER A 131 -11.40 14.28 -5.51
CA SER A 131 -11.70 14.47 -6.94
C SER A 131 -11.81 13.09 -7.60
N LEU A 132 -13.00 12.50 -7.56
CA LEU A 132 -13.65 11.74 -8.65
C LEU A 132 -15.03 11.27 -8.21
#